data_AF-A0A9D1Z4G1-F1
#
_entry.id   AF-A0A9D1Z4G1-F1
#
_cell.length_a   1.000
_cell.length_b   1.000
_cell.length_c   1.000
_cell.angle_alpha   90.00
_cell.angle_beta   90.00
_cell.angle_gamma   90.00
#
_symmetry.space_group_name_H-M   'P 1'
#
loop_
_entity.id
_entity.type
_entity.pdbx_description
1 polymer ?
#
loop_
_entity_poly.entity_id
_entity_poly.type
_entity_poly.pdbx_seq_one_letter_code
_entity_poly.pdbx_strand_id
1 'polypeptide(L)'
;MAAIETVERETRTICGKTYDVTITRREGLDSYIDLTIDPSGTPFLADAATFIDYGPKMGVTKCYTMHKEVQPTEEERAAGRRHIQEVAVKCLIDQGIW
;
A
#
# COMPACT_ATOMS: atom_id res chain seq x y z
N MET A 1 -7.34 6.39 19.08
CA MET A 1 -8.26 5.25 18.82
C MET A 1 -7.39 4.08 18.39
N ALA A 2 -7.69 2.86 18.82
CA ALA A 2 -6.93 1.69 18.36
C ALA A 2 -7.24 1.42 16.88
N ALA A 3 -6.23 1.00 16.10
CA ALA A 3 -6.43 0.61 14.72
C ALA A 3 -7.39 -0.59 14.65
N ILE A 4 -8.36 -0.54 13.73
CA ILE A 4 -9.31 -1.61 13.47
C ILE A 4 -8.62 -2.60 12.53
N GLU A 5 -8.56 -3.86 12.94
CA GLU A 5 -7.95 -4.93 12.15
C GLU A 5 -9.02 -5.85 11.54
N THR A 6 -8.89 -6.12 10.25
CA THR A 6 -9.68 -7.10 9.52
C THR A 6 -8.75 -8.12 8.88
N VAL A 7 -9.03 -9.40 9.07
CA VAL A 7 -8.24 -10.51 8.51
C VAL A 7 -9.11 -11.34 7.59
N GLU A 8 -8.69 -11.45 6.34
CA GLU A 8 -9.30 -12.30 5.32
C GLU A 8 -8.33 -13.42 4.93
N ARG A 9 -8.87 -14.61 4.66
CA ARG A 9 -8.11 -15.74 4.17
C ARG A 9 -8.75 -16.26 2.90
N GLU A 10 -7.94 -16.38 1.86
CA GLU A 10 -8.39 -16.88 0.57
C GLU A 10 -7.29 -17.67 -0.13
N THR A 11 -7.66 -18.41 -1.16
CA THR A 11 -6.70 -19.16 -1.96
C THR A 11 -6.52 -18.47 -3.31
N ARG A 12 -5.28 -18.19 -3.70
CA ARG A 12 -4.94 -17.59 -5.01
C ARG A 12 -4.09 -18.54 -5.84
N THR A 13 -4.39 -18.63 -7.14
CA THR A 13 -3.56 -19.35 -8.10
C THR A 13 -2.77 -18.36 -8.94
N ILE A 14 -1.44 -18.42 -8.88
CA ILE A 14 -0.52 -17.54 -9.61
C ILE A 14 0.48 -18.42 -10.36
N CYS A 15 0.61 -18.25 -11.66
CA CYS A 15 1.50 -19.04 -12.53
C CYS A 15 1.35 -20.56 -12.33
N GLY A 16 0.12 -21.05 -12.14
CA GLY A 16 -0.19 -22.47 -11.95
C GLY A 16 0.14 -23.04 -10.55
N LYS A 17 0.57 -22.21 -9.60
CA LYS A 17 0.78 -22.60 -8.20
C LYS A 17 -0.29 -22.00 -7.31
N THR A 18 -0.78 -22.80 -6.38
CA THR A 18 -1.82 -22.42 -5.43
C THR A 18 -1.19 -21.99 -4.11
N TYR A 19 -1.64 -20.85 -3.59
CA TYR A 19 -1.18 -20.25 -2.35
C TYR A 19 -2.37 -19.95 -1.45
N ASP A 20 -2.25 -20.28 -0.17
CA ASP A 20 -3.12 -19.74 0.87
C ASP A 20 -2.62 -18.34 1.23
N VAL A 21 -3.51 -17.37 1.10
CA VAL A 21 -3.20 -15.95 1.24
C VAL A 21 -3.96 -15.41 2.44
N THR A 22 -3.23 -14.81 3.36
CA THR A 22 -3.82 -14.05 4.47
C THR A 22 -3.64 -12.57 4.20
N ILE A 23 -4.75 -11.84 4.17
CA ILE A 23 -4.77 -10.40 3.98
C ILE A 23 -5.20 -9.77 5.30
N THR A 24 -4.29 -9.04 5.95
CA THR A 24 -4.56 -8.28 7.16
C THR A 24 -4.60 -6.80 6.81
N ARG A 25 -5.76 -6.16 7.00
CA ARG A 25 -5.95 -4.72 6.83
C ARG A 25 -6.09 -4.06 8.20
N ARG A 26 -5.32 -3.02 8.44
CA ARG A 26 -5.36 -2.20 9.66
C ARG A 26 -5.69 -0.77 9.27
N GLU A 27 -6.82 -0.27 9.76
CA GLU A 27 -7.30 1.09 9.50
C GLU A 27 -7.25 1.90 10.80
N GLY A 28 -6.63 3.07 10.74
CA GLY A 28 -6.39 3.94 11.90
C GLY A 28 -4.90 4.12 12.18
N LEU A 29 -4.58 5.31 12.70
CA LEU A 29 -3.20 5.72 13.00
C LEU A 29 -2.52 4.74 13.96
N ASP A 30 -1.41 4.15 13.50
CA ASP A 30 -0.55 3.28 14.30
C ASP A 30 0.94 3.46 13.94
N SER A 31 1.82 2.97 14.81
CA SER A 31 3.27 3.03 14.66
C SER A 31 3.83 1.71 14.13
N TYR A 32 4.76 1.79 13.18
CA TYR A 32 5.36 0.65 12.51
C TYR A 32 6.88 0.78 12.47
N ILE A 33 7.57 -0.37 12.55
CA ILE A 33 8.99 -0.50 12.28
C ILE A 33 9.12 -1.46 11.10
N ASP A 34 9.69 -0.97 9.99
CA ASP A 34 9.97 -1.79 8.82
C ASP A 34 11.35 -1.48 8.24
N LEU A 35 12.27 -2.43 8.39
CA LEU A 35 13.64 -2.33 7.92
C LEU A 35 13.77 -2.25 6.39
N THR A 36 12.69 -2.57 5.65
CA THR A 36 12.65 -2.42 4.19
C THR A 36 12.34 -0.99 3.75
N ILE A 37 11.71 -0.18 4.62
CA ILE A 37 11.40 1.23 4.37
C ILE A 37 12.49 2.11 4.98
N ASP A 38 12.83 1.87 6.24
CA ASP A 38 13.92 2.55 6.93
C ASP A 38 14.88 1.52 7.55
N PRO A 39 16.05 1.30 6.93
CA PRO A 39 17.06 0.37 7.44
C PRO A 39 17.59 0.70 8.85
N SER A 40 17.41 1.93 9.33
CA SER A 40 17.80 2.31 10.69
C SER A 40 16.89 1.73 11.78
N GLY A 41 15.70 1.23 11.40
CA GLY A 41 14.70 0.73 12.35
C GLY A 41 13.96 1.84 13.10
N THR A 42 14.02 3.08 12.61
CA THR A 42 13.25 4.19 13.19
C THR A 42 11.76 3.96 12.97
N PRO A 43 10.92 4.06 14.03
CA PRO A 43 9.48 3.92 13.86
C PRO A 43 8.89 5.05 13.02
N PHE A 44 7.87 4.73 12.22
CA PHE A 44 7.08 5.70 11.46
C PHE A 44 5.59 5.48 11.69
N LEU A 45 4.80 6.53 11.43
CA LEU A 45 3.34 6.50 11.58
C LEU A 45 2.67 6.22 10.22
N ALA A 46 1.63 5.39 10.24
CA ALA A 46 0.77 5.15 9.09
C ALA A 46 -0.71 5.22 9.51
N ASP A 47 -1.53 5.86 8.66
CA ASP A 47 -2.98 5.95 8.84
C ASP A 47 -3.68 4.64 8.49
N ALA A 48 -3.06 3.82 7.65
CA ALA A 48 -3.52 2.47 7.31
C ALA A 48 -2.33 1.59 6.92
N ALA A 49 -2.46 0.28 7.15
CA ALA A 49 -1.51 -0.73 6.70
C ALA A 49 -2.22 -1.95 6.14
N THR A 50 -1.67 -2.54 5.09
CA THR A 50 -2.14 -3.82 4.53
C THR A 50 -0.96 -4.78 4.42
N PHE A 51 -1.13 -5.97 4.99
CA PHE A 51 -0.20 -7.08 4.92
C PHE A 51 -0.83 -8.19 4.11
N ILE A 52 -0.13 -8.65 3.07
CA ILE A 52 -0.57 -9.78 2.24
C ILE A 52 0.48 -10.86 2.36
N ASP A 53 0.19 -11.87 3.18
CA ASP A 53 1.06 -13.01 3.45
C ASP A 53 0.70 -14.17 2.52
N TYR A 54 1.63 -14.56 1.67
CA TYR A 54 1.53 -15.71 0.76
C TYR A 54 2.30 -16.93 1.29
N GLY A 55 2.63 -16.93 2.58
CA GLY A 55 3.40 -17.95 3.26
C GLY A 55 4.91 -17.86 2.99
N PRO A 56 5.69 -18.78 3.57
CA PRO A 56 7.15 -18.68 3.63
C PRO A 56 7.86 -18.76 2.27
N LYS A 57 7.18 -19.23 1.22
CA LYS A 57 7.77 -19.36 -0.12
C LYS A 57 7.76 -18.08 -0.93
N MET A 58 6.76 -17.22 -0.73
CA MET A 58 6.61 -15.97 -1.50
C MET A 58 6.71 -14.73 -0.62
N GLY A 59 6.57 -14.89 0.69
CA GLY A 59 6.77 -13.83 1.68
C GLY A 59 5.53 -12.96 1.87
N VAL A 60 5.76 -11.79 2.47
CA VAL A 60 4.71 -10.86 2.87
C VAL A 60 4.90 -9.54 2.11
N THR A 61 3.88 -9.14 1.36
CA THR A 61 3.80 -7.76 0.85
C THR A 61 3.26 -6.86 1.95
N LYS A 62 3.87 -5.68 2.11
CA LYS A 62 3.47 -4.70 3.11
C LYS A 62 3.24 -3.37 2.41
N CYS A 63 2.07 -2.78 2.64
CA CYS A 63 1.69 -1.50 2.07
C CYS A 63 1.26 -0.58 3.21
N TYR A 64 1.73 0.66 3.19
CA TYR A 64 1.45 1.65 4.23
C TYR A 64 0.92 2.94 3.60
N THR A 65 -0.17 3.45 4.15
CA THR A 65 -0.60 4.83 3.91
C THR A 65 0.09 5.70 4.96
N MET A 66 1.25 6.26 4.58
CA MET A 66 2.07 7.06 5.49
C MET A 66 1.26 8.22 6.07
N HIS A 67 1.32 8.38 7.39
CA HIS A 67 0.65 9.47 8.07
C HIS A 67 1.28 10.80 7.65
N LYS A 68 0.44 11.81 7.41
CA LYS A 68 0.85 13.18 7.17
C LYS A 68 0.34 14.05 8.31
N GLU A 69 1.25 14.74 8.99
CA GLU A 69 0.89 15.70 10.06
C GLU A 69 -0.12 16.75 9.55
N VAL A 70 0.08 17.20 8.31
CA VAL A 70 -0.84 18.09 7.60
C VAL A 70 -1.49 17.32 6.46
N GLN A 71 -2.80 17.10 6.58
CA GLN A 71 -3.57 16.46 5.52
C GLN A 71 -3.71 17.42 4.33
N PRO A 72 -3.46 16.97 3.09
CA PRO A 72 -3.62 17.81 1.92
C PRO A 72 -5.06 18.30 1.82
N THR A 73 -5.21 19.58 1.46
CA THR A 73 -6.49 20.17 1.13
C THR A 73 -7.12 19.47 -0.08
N GLU A 74 -8.44 19.61 -0.27
CA GLU A 74 -9.10 19.02 -1.43
C GLU A 74 -8.59 19.62 -2.75
N GLU A 75 -8.20 20.90 -2.75
CA GLU A 75 -7.58 21.55 -3.90
C GLU A 75 -6.23 20.92 -4.26
N GLU A 76 -5.36 20.70 -3.28
CA GLU A 76 -4.08 20.01 -3.49
C GLU A 76 -4.28 18.56 -3.97
N ARG A 77 -5.29 17.86 -3.42
CA ARG A 77 -5.65 16.51 -3.90
C ARG A 77 -6.16 16.55 -5.33
N ALA A 78 -6.99 17.52 -5.70
CA ALA A 78 -7.49 17.67 -7.07
C ALA A 78 -6.36 17.98 -8.06
N ALA A 79 -5.45 18.89 -7.69
CA ALA A 79 -4.26 19.20 -8.47
C ALA A 79 -3.35 17.98 -8.64
N GLY A 80 -3.13 17.22 -7.57
CA GLY A 80 -2.38 15.97 -7.62
C GLY A 80 -3.02 14.92 -8.54
N ARG A 81 -4.34 14.72 -8.46
CA ARG A 81 -5.07 13.80 -9.35
C ARG A 81 -4.94 14.22 -10.82
N ARG A 82 -5.09 15.51 -11.11
CA ARG A 82 -4.91 16.04 -12.46
C ARG A 82 -3.50 15.78 -12.97
N HIS A 83 -2.48 16.03 -12.16
CA HIS A 83 -1.10 15.78 -12.55
C HIS A 83 -0.83 14.31 -12.85
N ILE A 84 -1.33 13.39 -12.01
CA ILE A 84 -1.22 11.94 -12.24
C ILE A 84 -1.88 11.56 -13.58
N GLN A 85 -3.05 12.10 -13.87
CA GLN A 85 -3.75 11.85 -15.15
C GLN A 85 -2.94 12.36 -16.34
N GLU A 86 -2.39 13.56 -16.26
CA GLU A 86 -1.54 14.14 -17.31
C GLU A 86 -0.30 13.29 -17.59
N VAL A 87 0.39 12.85 -16.53
CA VAL A 87 1.56 11.97 -16.65
C VAL A 87 1.18 10.60 -17.22
N ALA A 88 0.08 10.01 -16.75
CA ALA A 88 -0.39 8.72 -17.25
C ALA A 88 -0.73 8.79 -18.74
N VAL A 89 -1.42 9.83 -19.19
CA VAL A 89 -1.72 10.06 -20.61
C VAL A 89 -0.43 10.19 -21.42
N LYS A 90 0.52 11.00 -20.94
CA LYS A 90 1.82 11.13 -21.60
C LYS A 90 2.54 9.78 -21.74
N CYS A 91 2.57 8.98 -20.69
CA CYS A 91 3.19 7.65 -20.72
C CYS A 91 2.54 6.71 -21.73
N LEU A 92 1.21 6.80 -21.93
CA LEU A 92 0.50 5.99 -22.92
C LEU A 92 0.86 6.41 -24.35
N ILE A 93 0.92 7.71 -24.62
CA ILE A 93 1.33 8.27 -25.92
C ILE A 93 2.78 7.90 -26.22
N ASP A 94 3.70 8.11 -25.27
CA ASP A 94 5.13 7.83 -25.45
C ASP A 94 5.41 6.34 -25.74
N GLN A 95 4.55 5.45 -25.24
CA GLN A 95 4.61 4.00 -25.50
C GLN A 95 3.84 3.56 -26.75
N GLY A 96 3.19 4.48 -27.48
CA GLY A 96 2.39 4.18 -28.66
C GLY A 96 1.12 3.37 -28.38
N ILE A 97 0.62 3.40 -27.14
CA ILE A 97 -0.60 2.71 -26.73
C ILE A 97 -1.83 3.55 -27.11
N TRP A 98 -1.68 4.89 -27.13
CA TRP A 98 -2.73 5.86 -27.44
C TRP A 98 -2.35 6.69 -28.66
#